data_AF-V7CTK3-F1
#
_entry.id   AF-V7CTK3-F1
#
_cell.length_a   1.000
_cell.length_b   1.000
_cell.length_c   1.000
_cell.angle_alpha   90.00
_cell.angle_beta   90.00
_cell.angle_gamma   90.00
#
_symmetry.space_group_name_H-M   'P 1'
#
loop_
_entity.id
_entity.type
_entity.pdbx_description
1 polymer ?
#
loop_
_entity_poly.entity_id
_entity_poly.type
_entity_poly.pdbx_seq_one_letter_code
_entity_poly.pdbx_strand_id
1 'polypeptide(L)'
;MCTGKGAATSITGTKLPLEDKLLKVFTAMGNIGLACTYATVIYDIMDTLKSHPAENKQMKRANVLGLTAMTILFLLCSGLGYAAFGDNTPGNILTGFTEPFWLVALGNGCIVIHMIGAYQVMGQPFFRIVEMGANMVWPHADFINKEYPLMMGNVVVHFNLFRLVWRTIFVILATILAMVMPFFSEVLSLLGAIGFGPLVVFFPIQMHIAQKQIRKLSLRWCCLQFITSLGFIVSVNAVIGSIHGIIQDFNKTNLFKSKQ
;
A
#
# COMPACT_ATOMS: atom_id res chain seq x y z
N MET A 1 -23.04 -22.25 -0.31
CA MET A 1 -23.27 -20.83 0.04
C MET A 1 -22.37 -20.53 1.23
N CYS A 2 -21.38 -19.63 1.09
CA CYS A 2 -20.63 -19.16 2.26
C CYS A 2 -21.59 -18.28 3.07
N THR A 3 -22.09 -18.77 4.20
CA THR A 3 -23.03 -18.05 5.05
C THR A 3 -22.24 -17.09 5.95
N GLY A 4 -22.17 -15.82 5.56
CA GLY A 4 -21.74 -14.76 6.47
C GLY A 4 -22.76 -14.62 7.60
N LYS A 5 -22.32 -14.56 8.86
CA LYS A 5 -23.17 -14.18 9.99
C LYS A 5 -23.43 -12.67 9.95
N GLY A 6 -24.13 -12.22 8.91
CA GLY A 6 -24.28 -10.80 8.60
C GLY A 6 -25.20 -10.07 9.56
N ALA A 7 -24.85 -8.82 9.85
CA ALA A 7 -25.74 -7.86 10.47
C ALA A 7 -26.68 -7.24 9.42
N ALA A 8 -27.66 -6.45 9.87
CA ALA A 8 -28.49 -5.65 8.98
C ALA A 8 -27.61 -4.75 8.09
N THR A 9 -28.02 -4.61 6.83
CA THR A 9 -27.45 -3.63 5.92
C THR A 9 -28.20 -2.31 6.06
N SER A 10 -27.47 -1.19 6.03
CA SER A 10 -28.05 0.15 6.04
C SER A 10 -27.44 1.01 4.94
N ILE A 11 -28.26 1.82 4.27
CA ILE A 11 -27.80 2.84 3.32
C ILE A 11 -26.98 3.92 4.05
N THR A 12 -27.30 4.19 5.31
CA THR A 12 -26.54 5.15 6.12
C THR A 12 -25.31 4.52 6.79
N GLY A 13 -25.07 3.21 6.62
CA GLY A 13 -23.97 2.49 7.26
C GLY A 13 -24.18 2.24 8.75
N THR A 14 -23.08 1.92 9.44
CA THR A 14 -23.06 1.53 10.86
C THR A 14 -23.67 2.58 11.77
N LYS A 15 -24.49 2.13 12.74
CA LYS A 15 -25.05 2.97 13.81
C LYS A 15 -23.98 3.35 14.84
N LEU A 16 -23.18 4.37 14.53
CA LEU A 16 -22.16 4.95 15.40
C LEU A 16 -22.45 6.43 15.68
N PRO A 17 -21.90 7.00 16.76
CA PRO A 17 -21.82 8.45 16.93
C PRO A 17 -21.25 9.12 15.67
N LEU A 18 -21.70 10.33 15.38
CA LEU A 18 -21.33 11.04 14.15
C LEU A 18 -19.80 11.20 14.02
N GLU A 19 -19.13 11.51 15.12
CA GLU A 19 -17.67 11.67 15.18
C GLU A 19 -16.91 10.39 14.79
N ASP A 20 -17.25 9.26 15.40
CA ASP A 20 -16.65 7.96 15.09
C ASP A 20 -16.90 7.56 13.63
N LYS A 21 -18.09 7.87 13.12
CA LYS A 21 -18.44 7.62 11.72
C LYS A 21 -17.58 8.43 10.77
N LEU A 22 -17.37 9.73 11.05
CA LEU A 22 -16.51 10.59 10.26
C LEU A 22 -15.05 10.10 10.28
N LEU A 23 -14.54 9.68 11.44
CA LEU A 23 -13.19 9.15 11.59
C LEU A 23 -12.99 7.81 10.83
N LYS A 24 -14.02 6.97 10.77
CA LYS A 24 -14.01 5.78 9.91
C LYS A 24 -14.02 6.11 8.42
N VAL A 25 -14.78 7.14 8.00
CA VAL A 25 -14.74 7.63 6.61
C VAL A 25 -13.34 8.15 6.27
N PHE A 26 -12.70 8.86 7.19
CA PHE A 26 -11.33 9.35 7.03
C PHE A 26 -10.34 8.20 6.85
N THR A 27 -10.46 7.16 7.67
CA THR A 27 -9.66 5.93 7.53
C THR A 27 -9.91 5.26 6.18
N ALA A 28 -11.17 5.16 5.73
CA ALA A 28 -11.51 4.59 4.43
C ALA A 28 -10.91 5.41 3.26
N MET A 29 -10.87 6.74 3.37
CA MET A 29 -10.23 7.60 2.36
C MET A 29 -8.73 7.26 2.21
N GLY A 30 -8.01 7.03 3.31
CA GLY A 30 -6.61 6.60 3.25
C GLY A 30 -6.43 5.22 2.60
N ASN A 31 -7.32 4.27 2.90
CA ASN A 31 -7.31 2.94 2.26
C ASN A 31 -7.50 3.05 0.73
N ILE A 32 -8.40 3.92 0.27
CA ILE A 32 -8.58 4.23 -1.16
C ILE A 32 -7.34 4.96 -1.71
N GLY A 33 -6.76 5.89 -0.95
CA GLY A 33 -5.53 6.58 -1.33
C GLY A 33 -4.36 5.62 -1.55
N LEU A 34 -4.18 4.64 -0.66
CA LEU A 34 -3.16 3.61 -0.79
C LEU A 34 -3.35 2.79 -2.07
N ALA A 35 -4.59 2.39 -2.35
CA ALA A 35 -4.94 1.68 -3.57
C ALA A 35 -4.53 2.44 -4.85
N CYS A 36 -4.58 3.78 -4.83
CA CYS A 36 -4.13 4.62 -5.95
C CYS A 36 -2.59 4.79 -6.05
N THR A 37 -1.80 4.22 -5.14
CA THR A 37 -0.35 4.46 -5.06
C THR A 37 0.50 3.73 -6.11
N TYR A 38 -0.12 2.93 -6.98
CA TYR A 38 0.53 2.29 -8.12
C TYR A 38 1.23 3.28 -9.07
N ALA A 39 0.83 4.55 -9.06
CA ALA A 39 1.43 5.62 -9.84
C ALA A 39 2.95 5.79 -9.62
N THR A 40 3.44 5.40 -8.44
CA THR A 40 4.87 5.47 -8.10
C THR A 40 5.73 4.50 -8.93
N VAL A 41 5.17 3.35 -9.31
CA VAL A 41 5.88 2.27 -10.04
C VAL A 41 5.73 2.41 -11.56
N ILE A 42 4.84 3.28 -12.04
CA ILE A 42 4.58 3.46 -13.48
C ILE A 42 5.85 3.85 -14.25
N TYR A 43 6.71 4.69 -13.66
CA TYR A 43 7.94 5.13 -14.32
C TYR A 43 8.95 4.00 -14.48
N ASP A 44 9.13 3.18 -13.45
CA ASP A 44 10.01 2.01 -13.52
C ASP A 44 9.51 1.00 -14.55
N ILE A 45 8.19 0.80 -14.66
CA ILE A 45 7.60 -0.05 -15.69
C ILE A 45 7.83 0.54 -17.08
N MET A 46 7.61 1.85 -17.26
CA MET A 46 7.83 2.53 -18.55
C MET A 46 9.26 2.35 -19.05
N ASP A 47 10.24 2.52 -18.17
CA ASP A 47 11.66 2.39 -18.52
C ASP A 47 12.03 0.97 -19.01
N THR A 48 11.25 -0.04 -18.63
CA THR A 48 11.45 -1.43 -19.09
C THR A 48 10.66 -1.80 -20.35
N LEU A 49 9.70 -0.97 -20.77
CA LEU A 49 8.86 -1.26 -21.93
C LEU A 49 9.61 -1.01 -23.24
N LYS A 50 9.34 -1.86 -24.23
CA LYS A 50 9.92 -1.67 -25.57
C LYS A 50 9.29 -0.45 -26.24
N SER A 51 10.10 0.27 -27.00
CA SER A 51 9.74 1.55 -27.64
C SER A 51 8.68 1.46 -28.76
N HIS A 52 8.25 0.25 -29.17
CA HIS A 52 7.25 0.08 -30.23
C HIS A 52 6.02 -0.74 -29.78
N PRO A 53 4.82 -0.13 -29.75
CA PRO A 53 4.53 1.32 -29.86
C PRO A 53 5.08 2.12 -28.67
N ALA A 54 5.09 3.46 -28.75
CA ALA A 54 5.65 4.30 -27.68
C ALA A 54 5.15 3.92 -26.28
N GLU A 55 6.07 3.88 -25.31
CA GLU A 55 5.84 3.41 -23.93
C GLU A 55 4.64 4.11 -23.28
N ASN A 56 4.52 5.42 -23.47
CA ASN A 56 3.39 6.21 -22.97
C ASN A 56 2.02 5.75 -23.51
N LYS A 57 1.96 5.26 -24.76
CA LYS A 57 0.74 4.76 -25.40
C LYS A 57 0.40 3.37 -24.89
N GLN A 58 1.40 2.51 -24.72
CA GLN A 58 1.23 1.19 -24.10
C GLN A 58 0.76 1.34 -22.66
N MET A 59 1.45 2.15 -21.87
CA MET A 59 1.11 2.39 -20.47
C MET A 59 -0.23 3.07 -20.29
N LYS A 60 -0.62 4.01 -21.16
CA LYS A 60 -1.97 4.59 -21.09
C LYS A 60 -3.04 3.52 -21.24
N ARG A 61 -2.89 2.58 -22.19
CA ARG A 61 -3.84 1.47 -22.38
C ARG A 61 -3.83 0.52 -21.19
N ALA A 62 -2.65 0.10 -20.75
CA ALA A 62 -2.48 -0.77 -19.60
C ALA A 62 -3.09 -0.15 -18.34
N ASN A 63 -2.88 1.15 -18.12
CA ASN A 63 -3.39 1.88 -16.97
C ASN A 63 -4.92 2.01 -17.01
N VAL A 64 -5.51 2.34 -18.16
CA VAL A 64 -6.98 2.39 -18.30
C VAL A 64 -7.59 1.03 -18.00
N LEU A 65 -7.05 -0.04 -18.58
CA LEU A 65 -7.55 -1.40 -18.35
C LEU A 65 -7.38 -1.84 -16.90
N GLY A 66 -6.17 -1.66 -16.34
CA GLY A 66 -5.84 -2.03 -14.98
C GLY A 66 -6.68 -1.28 -13.94
N LEU A 67 -6.80 0.04 -14.06
CA LEU A 67 -7.59 0.85 -13.13
C LEU A 67 -9.09 0.56 -13.22
N THR A 68 -9.60 0.32 -14.43
CA THR A 68 -11.01 -0.07 -14.63
C THR A 68 -11.29 -1.42 -13.98
N ALA A 69 -10.45 -2.43 -14.24
CA ALA A 69 -10.60 -3.76 -13.64
C ALA A 69 -10.50 -3.71 -12.11
N MET A 70 -9.51 -2.97 -11.59
CA MET A 70 -9.34 -2.76 -10.15
C MET A 70 -10.56 -2.10 -9.52
N THR A 71 -11.11 -1.04 -10.14
CA THR A 71 -12.29 -0.33 -9.63
C THR A 71 -13.51 -1.26 -9.58
N ILE A 72 -13.75 -2.03 -10.65
CA ILE A 72 -14.85 -3.00 -10.70
C ILE A 72 -14.68 -4.05 -9.59
N LEU A 73 -13.50 -4.64 -9.46
CA LEU A 73 -13.24 -5.66 -8.45
C LEU A 73 -13.41 -5.09 -7.03
N PHE A 74 -12.94 -3.88 -6.77
CA PHE A 74 -13.06 -3.26 -5.46
C PHE A 74 -14.50 -2.95 -5.11
N LEU A 75 -15.29 -2.42 -6.04
CA LEU A 75 -16.71 -2.18 -5.84
C LEU A 75 -17.48 -3.49 -5.64
N LEU A 76 -17.16 -4.54 -6.40
CA LEU A 76 -17.77 -5.86 -6.22
C LEU A 76 -17.41 -6.47 -4.86
N CYS A 77 -16.13 -6.51 -4.48
CA CYS A 77 -15.70 -7.04 -3.19
C CYS A 77 -16.27 -6.25 -2.03
N SER A 78 -16.29 -4.91 -2.12
CA SER A 78 -16.85 -4.05 -1.07
C SER A 78 -18.37 -4.19 -0.96
N GLY A 79 -19.07 -4.18 -2.10
CA GLY A 79 -20.52 -4.29 -2.14
C GLY A 79 -21.03 -5.66 -1.72
N LEU A 80 -20.43 -6.74 -2.24
CA LEU A 80 -20.78 -8.12 -1.85
C LEU A 80 -20.34 -8.42 -0.42
N GLY A 81 -19.18 -7.93 0.01
CA GLY A 81 -18.71 -8.05 1.38
C GLY A 81 -19.66 -7.38 2.37
N TYR A 82 -20.06 -6.14 2.08
CA TYR A 82 -21.05 -5.43 2.90
C TYR A 82 -22.44 -6.07 2.83
N ALA A 83 -22.86 -6.60 1.67
CA ALA A 83 -24.11 -7.35 1.58
C ALA A 83 -24.10 -8.64 2.42
N ALA A 84 -22.94 -9.28 2.56
CA ALA A 84 -22.78 -10.52 3.33
C ALA A 84 -22.64 -10.28 4.84
N PHE A 85 -21.99 -9.20 5.27
CA PHE A 85 -21.67 -8.95 6.68
C PHE A 85 -22.38 -7.75 7.31
N GLY A 86 -22.94 -6.84 6.49
CA GLY A 86 -23.57 -5.61 6.93
C GLY A 86 -22.64 -4.76 7.78
N ASP A 87 -23.19 -4.20 8.86
CA ASP A 87 -22.46 -3.39 9.83
C ASP A 87 -21.28 -4.10 10.53
N ASN A 88 -21.22 -5.45 10.46
CA ASN A 88 -20.15 -6.26 11.04
C ASN A 88 -19.01 -6.58 10.03
N THR A 89 -18.93 -5.88 8.91
CA THR A 89 -17.89 -6.12 7.90
C THR A 89 -16.48 -5.88 8.49
N PRO A 90 -15.60 -6.89 8.52
CA PRO A 90 -14.25 -6.74 9.06
C PRO A 90 -13.32 -6.03 8.06
N GLY A 91 -12.26 -5.38 8.56
CA GLY A 91 -11.27 -4.71 7.72
C GLY A 91 -10.52 -5.64 6.76
N ASN A 92 -10.26 -6.88 7.19
CA ASN A 92 -9.89 -7.97 6.29
C ASN A 92 -11.10 -8.88 6.08
N ILE A 93 -11.71 -8.83 4.90
CA ILE A 93 -12.95 -9.54 4.59
C ILE A 93 -12.85 -11.06 4.82
N LEU A 94 -11.67 -11.67 4.63
CA LEU A 94 -11.48 -13.11 4.82
C LEU A 94 -11.64 -13.53 6.28
N THR A 95 -11.41 -12.63 7.23
CA THR A 95 -11.61 -12.91 8.66
C THR A 95 -13.09 -13.01 9.05
N GLY A 96 -14.00 -12.55 8.19
CA GLY A 96 -15.44 -12.67 8.39
C GLY A 96 -15.98 -14.06 8.02
N PHE A 97 -15.26 -14.82 7.20
CA PHE A 97 -15.70 -16.15 6.76
C PHE A 97 -15.13 -17.24 7.67
N THR A 98 -16.01 -18.15 8.11
CA THR A 98 -15.64 -19.31 8.93
C THR A 98 -15.76 -20.63 8.16
N GLU A 99 -16.72 -20.73 7.23
CA GLU A 99 -16.93 -21.93 6.41
C GLU A 99 -17.17 -21.60 4.93
N PRO A 100 -16.73 -22.48 4.01
CA PRO A 100 -15.91 -23.67 4.27
C PRO A 100 -14.42 -23.30 4.48
N PHE A 101 -13.78 -23.91 5.48
CA PHE A 101 -12.42 -23.57 5.90
C PHE A 101 -11.39 -23.66 4.76
N TRP A 102 -11.48 -24.68 3.90
CA TRP A 102 -10.54 -24.87 2.79
C TRP A 102 -10.50 -23.68 1.82
N LEU A 103 -11.65 -23.01 1.61
CA LEU A 103 -11.75 -21.88 0.70
C LEU A 103 -11.12 -20.62 1.31
N VAL A 104 -11.31 -20.43 2.62
CA VAL A 104 -10.64 -19.36 3.38
C VAL A 104 -9.13 -19.59 3.41
N ALA A 105 -8.68 -20.83 3.61
CA ALA A 105 -7.28 -21.21 3.56
C ALA A 105 -6.66 -20.98 2.18
N LEU A 106 -7.36 -21.35 1.09
CA LEU A 106 -6.95 -21.07 -0.28
C LEU A 106 -6.79 -19.57 -0.54
N GLY A 107 -7.77 -18.76 -0.11
CA GLY A 107 -7.73 -17.31 -0.23
C GLY A 107 -6.52 -16.70 0.49
N ASN A 108 -6.26 -17.11 1.73
CA ASN A 108 -5.07 -16.69 2.47
C ASN A 108 -3.77 -17.15 1.80
N GLY A 109 -3.73 -18.37 1.25
CA GLY A 109 -2.58 -18.86 0.48
C GLY A 109 -2.26 -18.01 -0.75
N CYS A 110 -3.29 -17.62 -1.51
CA CYS A 110 -3.14 -16.69 -2.64
C CYS A 110 -2.61 -15.31 -2.19
N ILE A 111 -3.10 -14.78 -1.06
CA ILE A 111 -2.60 -13.52 -0.49
C ILE A 111 -1.12 -13.63 -0.15
N VAL A 112 -0.68 -14.73 0.47
CA VAL A 112 0.73 -14.96 0.82
C VAL A 112 1.60 -14.99 -0.43
N ILE A 113 1.21 -15.76 -1.45
CA ILE A 113 1.94 -15.85 -2.72
C ILE A 113 2.05 -14.46 -3.37
N HIS A 114 0.95 -13.71 -3.41
CA HIS A 114 0.93 -12.35 -3.95
C HIS A 114 1.83 -11.41 -3.14
N MET A 115 1.79 -11.45 -1.81
CA MET A 115 2.63 -10.60 -0.95
C MET A 115 4.12 -10.90 -1.06
N ILE A 116 4.51 -12.16 -1.26
CA ILE A 116 5.91 -12.50 -1.53
C ILE A 116 6.38 -11.78 -2.80
N GLY A 117 5.60 -11.87 -3.88
CA GLY A 117 5.91 -11.16 -5.13
C GLY A 117 5.95 -9.64 -4.96
N ALA A 118 4.96 -9.06 -4.29
CA ALA A 118 4.89 -7.63 -4.02
C ALA A 118 6.09 -7.15 -3.19
N TYR A 119 6.46 -7.87 -2.13
CA TYR A 119 7.63 -7.57 -1.30
C TYR A 119 8.92 -7.57 -2.12
N GLN A 120 9.10 -8.59 -2.98
CA GLN A 120 10.29 -8.70 -3.82
C GLN A 120 10.41 -7.59 -4.85
N VAL A 121 9.30 -7.03 -5.35
CA VAL A 121 9.35 -5.91 -6.30
C VAL A 121 9.52 -4.59 -5.57
N MET A 122 8.70 -4.33 -4.55
CA MET A 122 8.65 -3.04 -3.85
C MET A 122 9.85 -2.81 -2.92
N GLY A 123 10.47 -3.87 -2.40
CA GLY A 123 11.65 -3.77 -1.53
C GLY A 123 12.93 -3.39 -2.27
N GLN A 124 13.07 -3.73 -3.56
CA GLN A 124 14.34 -3.56 -4.30
C GLN A 124 14.77 -2.10 -4.43
N PRO A 125 13.91 -1.15 -4.79
CA PRO A 125 14.30 0.26 -4.84
C PRO A 125 14.79 0.77 -3.49
N PHE A 126 14.12 0.37 -2.40
CA PHE A 126 14.52 0.76 -1.05
C PHE A 126 15.88 0.17 -0.65
N PHE A 127 16.08 -1.13 -0.86
CA PHE A 127 17.37 -1.77 -0.60
C PHE A 127 18.49 -1.14 -1.42
N ARG A 128 18.23 -0.86 -2.70
CA ARG A 128 19.19 -0.22 -3.58
C ARG A 128 19.58 1.18 -3.11
N ILE A 129 18.63 2.00 -2.63
CA ILE A 129 18.94 3.34 -2.10
C ILE A 129 19.87 3.25 -0.90
N VAL A 130 19.58 2.37 0.06
CA VAL A 130 20.41 2.20 1.27
C VAL A 130 21.79 1.65 0.91
N GLU A 131 21.84 0.65 0.03
CA GLU A 131 23.09 0.02 -0.42
C GLU A 131 23.97 0.98 -1.21
N MET A 132 23.40 1.74 -2.15
CA MET A 132 24.13 2.77 -2.89
C MET A 132 24.62 3.88 -1.97
N GLY A 133 23.77 4.34 -1.03
CA GLY A 133 24.15 5.33 -0.04
C GLY A 133 25.33 4.88 0.82
N ALA A 134 25.29 3.64 1.32
CA ALA A 134 26.38 3.06 2.11
C ALA A 134 27.69 2.96 1.29
N ASN A 135 27.60 2.52 0.03
CA ASN A 135 28.76 2.45 -0.87
C ASN A 135 29.38 3.84 -1.12
N MET A 136 28.55 4.89 -1.27
CA MET A 136 29.03 6.25 -1.49
C MET A 136 29.68 6.86 -0.25
N VAL A 137 29.15 6.58 0.95
CA VAL A 137 29.68 7.11 2.21
C VAL A 137 30.95 6.38 2.66
N TRP A 138 31.02 5.06 2.43
CA TRP A 138 32.16 4.23 2.84
C TRP A 138 32.74 3.42 1.67
N PRO A 139 33.38 4.09 0.69
CA PRO A 139 33.85 3.45 -0.54
C PRO A 139 35.02 2.47 -0.31
N HIS A 140 35.76 2.61 0.79
CA HIS A 140 36.92 1.78 1.13
C HIS A 140 36.61 0.68 2.17
N ALA A 141 35.38 0.60 2.65
CA ALA A 141 35.02 -0.42 3.64
C ALA A 141 34.81 -1.78 2.96
N ASP A 142 35.66 -2.75 3.29
CA ASP A 142 35.56 -4.12 2.78
C ASP A 142 34.21 -4.76 3.11
N PHE A 143 33.67 -4.54 4.32
CA PHE A 143 32.36 -5.10 4.69
C PHE A 143 31.23 -4.66 3.74
N ILE A 144 31.31 -3.43 3.23
CA ILE A 144 30.28 -2.79 2.41
C ILE A 144 30.47 -3.11 0.92
N ASN A 145 31.70 -3.09 0.42
CA ASN A 145 31.96 -3.19 -1.02
C ASN A 145 32.49 -4.56 -1.47
N LYS A 146 33.01 -5.39 -0.56
CA LYS A 146 33.59 -6.68 -0.92
C LYS A 146 32.51 -7.69 -1.28
N GLU A 147 32.67 -8.28 -2.46
CA GLU A 147 31.85 -9.39 -2.91
C GLU A 147 32.61 -10.70 -2.74
N TYR A 148 31.97 -11.66 -2.09
CA TYR A 148 32.52 -12.98 -1.87
C TYR A 148 31.85 -13.94 -2.88
N PRO A 149 32.61 -14.62 -3.74
CA PRO A 149 32.05 -15.63 -4.63
C PRO A 149 31.78 -16.92 -3.84
N LEU A 150 30.54 -17.40 -3.86
CA LEU A 150 30.18 -18.77 -3.48
C LEU A 150 29.88 -19.58 -4.72
N MET A 151 30.53 -20.72 -4.88
CA MET A 151 30.17 -21.69 -5.91
C MET A 151 29.08 -22.60 -5.35
N MET A 152 27.89 -22.51 -5.93
CA MET A 152 26.78 -23.42 -5.64
C MET A 152 26.52 -24.26 -6.90
N GLY A 153 27.20 -25.41 -6.98
CA GLY A 153 27.21 -26.24 -8.19
C GLY A 153 27.87 -25.50 -9.37
N ASN A 154 27.18 -25.41 -10.51
CA ASN A 154 27.66 -24.72 -11.71
C ASN A 154 27.37 -23.20 -11.72
N VAL A 155 26.81 -22.64 -10.64
CA VAL A 155 26.46 -21.22 -10.56
C VAL A 155 27.38 -20.54 -9.55
N VAL A 156 28.07 -19.47 -9.99
CA VAL A 156 28.81 -18.57 -9.10
C VAL A 156 27.86 -17.50 -8.61
N VAL A 157 27.63 -17.46 -7.30
CA VAL A 157 26.80 -16.46 -6.64
C VAL A 157 27.69 -15.51 -5.86
N HIS A 158 27.65 -14.23 -6.19
CA HIS A 158 28.36 -13.19 -5.45
C HIS A 158 27.47 -12.66 -4.33
N PHE A 159 27.90 -12.86 -3.08
CA PHE A 159 27.21 -12.33 -1.91
C PHE A 159 28.05 -11.26 -1.23
N ASN A 160 27.35 -10.27 -0.67
CA ASN A 160 27.94 -9.15 0.03
C ASN A 160 27.43 -9.18 1.47
N LEU A 161 28.35 -9.12 2.43
CA LEU A 161 28.02 -9.29 3.84
C LEU A 161 27.13 -8.16 4.36
N PHE A 162 27.38 -6.91 3.94
CA PHE A 162 26.52 -5.78 4.28
C PHE A 162 25.10 -5.99 3.76
N ARG A 163 24.93 -6.34 2.47
CA ARG A 163 23.59 -6.62 1.89
C ARG A 163 22.84 -7.69 2.67
N LEU A 164 23.53 -8.78 3.05
CA LEU A 164 22.92 -9.87 3.82
C LEU A 164 22.48 -9.42 5.21
N VAL A 165 23.37 -8.78 5.97
CA VAL A 165 23.11 -8.36 7.35
C VAL A 165 22.01 -7.31 7.39
N TRP A 166 22.11 -6.25 6.58
CA TRP A 166 21.13 -5.17 6.56
C TRP A 166 19.74 -5.65 6.14
N ARG A 167 19.62 -6.44 5.06
CA ARG A 167 18.32 -6.97 4.62
C ARG A 167 17.70 -7.89 5.67
N THR A 168 18.51 -8.68 6.37
CA THR A 168 18.03 -9.54 7.47
C THR A 168 17.51 -8.70 8.64
N ILE A 169 18.26 -7.66 9.06
CA ILE A 169 17.81 -6.72 10.09
C ILE A 169 16.49 -6.05 9.69
N PHE A 170 16.38 -5.61 8.43
CA PHE A 170 15.15 -5.00 7.92
C PHE A 170 13.95 -5.95 8.00
N VAL A 171 14.12 -7.22 7.60
CA VAL A 171 13.06 -8.23 7.71
C VAL A 171 12.68 -8.49 9.16
N ILE A 172 13.65 -8.59 10.08
CA ILE A 172 13.40 -8.78 11.52
C ILE A 172 12.59 -7.60 12.06
N LEU A 173 12.99 -6.37 11.77
CA LEU A 173 12.28 -5.16 12.21
C LEU A 173 10.87 -5.09 11.64
N ALA A 174 10.70 -5.37 10.35
CA ALA A 174 9.38 -5.42 9.72
C ALA A 174 8.49 -6.49 10.34
N THR A 175 9.05 -7.65 10.70
CA THR A 175 8.33 -8.74 11.37
C THR A 175 7.87 -8.34 12.77
N ILE A 176 8.76 -7.73 13.56
CA ILE A 176 8.41 -7.22 14.89
C ILE A 176 7.31 -6.17 14.77
N LEU A 177 7.44 -5.25 13.81
CA LEU A 177 6.46 -4.20 13.59
C LEU A 177 5.08 -4.78 13.20
N ALA A 178 5.05 -5.82 12.37
CA ALA A 178 3.84 -6.54 12.01
C ALA A 178 3.20 -7.27 13.20
N MET A 179 4.00 -7.80 14.13
CA MET A 179 3.50 -8.43 15.36
C MET A 179 2.91 -7.40 16.34
N VAL A 180 3.46 -6.19 16.40
CA VAL A 180 3.03 -5.13 17.33
C VAL A 180 1.78 -4.39 16.82
N MET A 181 1.56 -4.32 15.51
CA MET A 181 0.43 -3.58 14.91
C MET A 181 -0.57 -4.50 14.20
N PRO A 182 -1.51 -5.14 14.93
CA PRO A 182 -2.51 -6.04 14.33
C PRO A 182 -3.67 -5.32 13.61
N PHE A 183 -3.59 -4.01 13.39
CA PHE A 183 -4.68 -3.17 12.84
C PHE A 183 -4.49 -2.94 11.34
N PHE A 184 -4.99 -3.87 10.53
CA PHE A 184 -4.75 -3.88 9.08
C PHE A 184 -5.24 -2.62 8.37
N SER A 185 -6.49 -2.19 8.61
CA SER A 185 -7.12 -1.07 7.89
C SER A 185 -6.45 0.27 8.24
N GLU A 186 -6.07 0.44 9.48
CA GLU A 186 -5.60 1.71 10.03
C GLU A 186 -4.14 1.95 9.62
N VAL A 187 -3.34 0.88 9.59
CA VAL A 187 -1.97 0.93 9.05
C VAL A 187 -1.98 1.21 7.54
N LEU A 188 -2.85 0.53 6.78
CA LEU A 188 -2.99 0.80 5.33
C LEU A 188 -3.44 2.24 5.08
N SER A 189 -4.37 2.75 5.88
CA SER A 189 -4.85 4.12 5.75
C SER A 189 -3.76 5.15 6.03
N LEU A 190 -2.92 4.90 7.06
CA LEU A 190 -1.78 5.75 7.37
C LEU A 190 -0.74 5.75 6.25
N LEU A 191 -0.41 4.57 5.71
CA LEU A 191 0.50 4.44 4.56
C LEU A 191 -0.07 5.15 3.32
N GLY A 192 -1.37 5.01 3.08
CA GLY A 192 -2.09 5.70 2.01
C GLY A 192 -2.07 7.21 2.18
N ALA A 193 -2.22 7.71 3.40
CA ALA A 193 -2.15 9.14 3.70
C ALA A 193 -0.77 9.73 3.41
N ILE A 194 0.29 9.02 3.79
CA ILE A 194 1.68 9.47 3.57
C ILE A 194 2.04 9.42 2.08
N GLY A 195 1.58 8.40 1.36
CA GLY A 195 1.89 8.22 -0.06
C GLY A 195 1.02 9.09 -0.98
N PHE A 196 -0.29 9.16 -0.75
CA PHE A 196 -1.25 9.67 -1.72
C PHE A 196 -1.06 11.16 -2.03
N GLY A 197 -1.22 12.05 -1.04
CA GLY A 197 -1.14 13.49 -1.26
C GLY A 197 0.22 13.94 -1.81
N PRO A 198 1.33 13.62 -1.14
CA PRO A 198 2.66 14.01 -1.60
C PRO A 198 3.09 13.28 -2.89
N LEU A 199 3.10 11.94 -2.89
CA LEU A 199 3.75 11.15 -3.96
C LEU A 199 2.85 10.95 -5.19
N VAL A 200 1.56 10.71 -4.98
CA VAL A 200 0.64 10.39 -6.09
C VAL A 200 0.04 11.64 -6.72
N VAL A 201 -0.27 12.65 -5.91
CA VAL A 201 -0.96 13.86 -6.39
C VAL A 201 0.02 15.01 -6.62
N PHE A 202 0.73 15.45 -5.57
CA PHE A 202 1.56 16.66 -5.64
C PHE A 202 2.71 16.54 -6.63
N PHE A 203 3.57 15.52 -6.50
CA PHE A 203 4.77 15.40 -7.33
C PHE A 203 4.46 15.35 -8.84
N PRO A 204 3.55 14.49 -9.35
CA PRO A 204 3.22 14.45 -10.77
C PRO A 204 2.60 15.75 -11.29
N ILE A 205 1.76 16.42 -10.49
CA ILE A 205 1.15 17.70 -10.89
C ILE A 205 2.21 18.80 -11.00
N GLN A 206 3.10 18.93 -10.01
CA GLN A 206 4.16 19.94 -10.09
C GLN A 206 5.12 19.65 -11.23
N MET A 207 5.45 18.37 -11.46
CA MET A 207 6.26 17.97 -12.62
C MET A 207 5.57 18.33 -13.94
N HIS A 208 4.25 18.12 -14.05
CA HIS A 208 3.48 18.51 -15.24
C HIS A 208 3.48 20.02 -15.47
N ILE A 209 3.28 20.82 -14.40
CA ILE A 209 3.33 22.29 -14.46
C ILE A 209 4.71 22.77 -14.93
N ALA A 210 5.78 22.20 -14.38
CA ALA A 210 7.16 22.54 -14.73
C ALA A 210 7.50 22.14 -16.17
N GLN A 211 7.15 20.93 -16.59
CA GLN A 211 7.40 20.43 -17.95
C GLN A 211 6.63 21.21 -19.02
N LYS A 212 5.37 21.56 -18.77
CA LYS A 212 4.52 22.30 -19.71
C LYS A 212 4.58 23.81 -19.55
N GLN A 213 5.40 24.33 -18.63
CA GLN A 213 5.56 25.76 -18.36
C GLN A 213 4.19 26.47 -18.20
N ILE A 214 3.30 25.86 -17.42
CA ILE A 214 1.92 26.37 -17.27
C ILE A 214 1.98 27.71 -16.54
N ARG A 215 1.42 28.76 -17.16
CA ARG A 215 1.38 30.11 -16.59
C ARG A 215 0.69 30.11 -15.22
N LYS A 216 1.38 30.65 -14.21
CA LYS A 216 0.83 30.86 -12.87
C LYS A 216 -0.45 31.70 -12.95
N LEU A 217 -1.44 31.38 -12.10
CA LEU A 217 -2.78 31.99 -12.08
C LEU A 217 -3.64 31.77 -13.33
N SER A 218 -3.19 30.98 -14.32
CA SER A 218 -4.11 30.51 -15.37
C SER A 218 -5.18 29.59 -14.76
N LEU A 219 -6.36 29.51 -15.41
CA LEU A 219 -7.42 28.60 -14.97
C LEU A 219 -6.92 27.15 -14.82
N ARG A 220 -6.10 26.68 -15.77
CA ARG A 220 -5.49 25.35 -15.72
C ARG A 220 -4.58 25.18 -14.49
N TRP A 221 -3.74 26.17 -14.19
CA TRP A 221 -2.89 26.14 -13.01
C TRP A 221 -3.73 26.13 -11.73
N CYS A 222 -4.77 26.97 -11.65
CA CYS A 222 -5.68 27.01 -10.49
C CYS A 222 -6.37 25.64 -10.27
N CYS A 223 -6.90 25.03 -11.33
CA CYS A 223 -7.49 23.69 -11.25
C CYS A 223 -6.49 22.63 -10.77
N LEU A 224 -5.25 22.66 -11.25
CA LEU A 224 -4.20 21.71 -10.83
C LEU A 224 -3.79 21.89 -9.36
N GLN A 225 -3.70 23.14 -8.89
CA GLN A 225 -3.42 23.42 -7.47
C GLN A 225 -4.61 23.06 -6.58
N PHE A 226 -5.84 23.23 -7.07
CA PHE A 226 -7.03 22.78 -6.37
C PHE A 226 -7.04 21.26 -6.18
N ILE A 227 -6.76 20.48 -7.22
CA ILE A 227 -6.61 19.01 -7.13
C ILE A 227 -5.51 18.63 -6.12
N THR A 228 -4.38 19.33 -6.18
CA THR A 228 -3.28 19.13 -5.22
C THR A 228 -3.74 19.37 -3.78
N SER A 229 -4.46 20.47 -3.55
CA SER A 229 -4.99 20.83 -2.23
C SER A 229 -5.99 19.80 -1.72
N LEU A 230 -6.88 19.30 -2.58
CA LEU A 230 -7.80 18.21 -2.24
C LEU A 230 -7.05 16.93 -1.86
N GLY A 231 -5.98 16.57 -2.59
CA GLY A 231 -5.14 15.42 -2.25
C GLY A 231 -4.50 15.53 -0.87
N PHE A 232 -4.05 16.72 -0.49
CA PHE A 232 -3.53 16.98 0.86
C PHE A 232 -4.64 16.93 1.92
N ILE A 233 -5.82 17.48 1.66
CA ILE A 233 -6.95 17.40 2.60
C ILE A 233 -7.34 15.94 2.85
N VAL A 234 -7.42 15.11 1.80
CA VAL A 234 -7.66 13.67 1.92
C VAL A 234 -6.60 13.01 2.78
N SER A 235 -5.33 13.34 2.56
CA SER A 235 -4.20 12.77 3.31
C SER A 235 -4.23 13.17 4.79
N VAL A 236 -4.45 14.46 5.09
CA VAL A 236 -4.55 14.95 6.49
C VAL A 236 -5.71 14.28 7.21
N ASN A 237 -6.89 14.21 6.58
CA ASN A 237 -8.05 13.53 7.16
C ASN A 237 -7.73 12.05 7.42
N ALA A 238 -7.12 11.35 6.45
CA ALA A 238 -6.73 9.96 6.60
C ALA A 238 -5.73 9.74 7.74
N VAL A 239 -4.74 10.63 7.95
CA VAL A 239 -3.86 10.57 9.13
C VAL A 239 -4.66 10.67 10.42
N ILE A 240 -5.59 11.63 10.52
CA ILE A 240 -6.42 11.83 11.71
C ILE A 240 -7.26 10.57 12.01
N GLY A 241 -7.93 10.03 10.98
CA GLY A 241 -8.73 8.80 11.11
C GLY A 241 -7.89 7.60 11.54
N SER A 242 -6.74 7.39 10.88
CA SER A 242 -5.84 6.26 11.14
C SER A 242 -5.26 6.29 12.55
N ILE A 243 -4.74 7.45 12.98
CA ILE A 243 -4.17 7.60 14.33
C ILE A 243 -5.23 7.34 15.38
N HIS A 244 -6.44 7.90 15.19
CA HIS A 244 -7.54 7.66 16.10
C HIS A 244 -7.93 6.18 16.17
N GLY A 245 -8.04 5.51 15.02
CA GLY A 245 -8.31 4.08 14.93
C GLY A 245 -7.25 3.23 15.63
N ILE A 246 -5.97 3.52 15.39
CA ILE A 246 -4.84 2.85 16.06
C ILE A 246 -4.95 3.02 17.58
N ILE A 247 -5.21 4.23 18.08
CA ILE A 247 -5.33 4.48 19.53
C ILE A 247 -6.52 3.72 20.12
N GLN A 248 -7.69 3.77 19.47
CA GLN A 248 -8.87 3.05 19.94
C GLN A 248 -8.63 1.54 20.00
N ASP A 249 -8.04 0.97 18.97
CA ASP A 249 -7.85 -0.48 18.90
C ASP A 249 -6.69 -0.94 19.77
N PHE A 250 -5.64 -0.12 19.93
CA PHE A 250 -4.56 -0.35 20.89
C PHE A 250 -5.09 -0.43 22.32
N ASN A 251 -6.01 0.47 22.71
CA ASN A 251 -6.64 0.45 24.02
C ASN A 251 -7.53 -0.79 24.25
N LYS A 252 -8.09 -1.38 23.18
CA LYS A 252 -8.86 -2.64 23.27
C LYS A 252 -7.96 -3.86 23.35
N THR A 253 -6.81 -3.84 22.66
CA THR A 253 -5.82 -4.90 22.69
C THR A 253 -4.96 -4.80 23.95
N ASN A 254 -5.36 -5.48 25.02
CA ASN A 254 -4.43 -5.81 26.09
C ASN A 254 -3.34 -6.74 25.49
N LEU A 255 -2.19 -6.17 25.12
CA LEU A 255 -1.06 -6.77 24.39
C LEU A 255 -0.51 -8.10 24.96
N PHE A 256 -1.03 -8.59 26.10
CA PHE A 256 -0.56 -9.82 26.76
C PHE A 256 -1.66 -10.76 27.29
N LYS A 257 -2.94 -10.64 26.87
CA LYS A 257 -3.91 -11.71 27.15
C LYS A 257 -3.84 -12.79 26.06
N SER A 258 -3.06 -13.84 26.33
CA SER A 258 -3.23 -15.15 25.69
C SER A 258 -4.70 -15.58 25.88
N LYS A 259 -5.40 -15.86 24.76
CA LYS A 259 -6.68 -16.57 24.82
C LYS A 259 -6.41 -17.96 25.39
N GLN A 260 -6.82 -18.18 26.65
CA GLN A 260 -7.14 -19.50 27.17
C GLN A 260 -8.50 -19.93 26.64
#